data_AF-A0A0F9NVB8-F1
#
_entry.id   AF-A0A0F9NVB8-F1
#
_cell.length_a   1.000
_cell.length_b   1.000
_cell.length_c   1.000
_cell.angle_alpha   90.00
_cell.angle_beta   90.00
_cell.angle_gamma   90.00
#
_symmetry.space_group_name_H-M   'P 1'
#
loop_
_entity.id
_entity.type
_entity.pdbx_description
1 polymer ?
#
loop_
_entity_poly.entity_id
_entity_poly.type
_entity_poly.pdbx_seq_one_letter_code
_entity_poly.pdbx_strand_id
1 'polypeptide(L)'
;MRKIAFWIIAVLITLSSAVYQRLTGPTYPISGKTLVNDSEIAYKLERSYETIKDYEISIKVDNEEIAGRLIYKRHKTDDPWTIIPFVRREDSLVASLPKQPPAGKMEYKVILSSQGNEISLSGENPVVIRFKGPVPAVILIPHILIMFLAILFSTRAGIAALDPKSNPRIFVLWTTGLLIVGGLILGPLVQKFAFGQLWTGFPISTDLTDNKLLIAFIGWIVAVIAGRGGKPARRWVLGASILLLVVYLIPHSLLGSELDYSKTNPPSTLQK
;
A
#
# COMPACT_ATOMS: atom_id res chain seq x y z
N MET A 1 -18.15 -28.63 -16.72
CA MET A 1 -18.69 -28.00 -15.49
C MET A 1 -17.66 -27.84 -14.37
N ARG A 2 -17.04 -28.90 -13.82
CA ARG A 2 -16.05 -28.80 -12.71
C ARG A 2 -14.86 -27.86 -12.97
N LYS A 3 -14.29 -27.89 -14.18
CA LYS A 3 -13.14 -27.04 -14.54
C LYS A 3 -13.47 -25.53 -14.51
N ILE A 4 -14.69 -25.15 -14.90
CA ILE A 4 -15.15 -23.76 -14.88
C ILE A 4 -15.39 -23.32 -13.43
N ALA A 5 -16.02 -24.17 -12.62
CA ALA A 5 -16.22 -23.90 -11.20
C ALA A 5 -14.91 -23.62 -10.46
N PHE A 6 -13.82 -24.35 -10.75
CA PHE A 6 -12.51 -24.10 -10.15
C PHE A 6 -11.92 -22.73 -10.53
N TRP A 7 -12.17 -22.24 -11.75
CA TRP A 7 -11.76 -20.90 -12.14
C TRP A 7 -12.62 -19.83 -11.46
N ILE A 8 -13.93 -20.03 -11.36
CA ILE A 8 -14.83 -19.13 -10.63
C ILE A 8 -14.38 -18.98 -9.18
N ILE A 9 -14.12 -20.10 -8.49
CA ILE A 9 -13.63 -20.08 -7.09
C ILE A 9 -12.28 -19.37 -7.00
N ALA A 10 -11.34 -19.64 -7.93
CA ALA A 10 -10.04 -18.98 -7.93
C ALA A 10 -10.15 -17.46 -8.12
N VAL A 11 -11.04 -17.00 -9.01
CA VAL A 11 -11.33 -15.58 -9.22
C VAL A 11 -11.94 -14.97 -7.97
N LEU A 12 -12.93 -15.61 -7.36
CA LEU A 12 -13.57 -15.11 -6.13
C LEU A 12 -12.58 -14.95 -4.98
N ILE A 13 -11.70 -15.93 -4.77
CA ILE A 13 -10.64 -15.86 -3.74
C ILE A 13 -9.69 -14.70 -4.06
N THR A 14 -9.23 -14.60 -5.32
CA THR A 14 -8.28 -13.56 -5.73
C THR A 14 -8.86 -12.15 -5.57
N LEU A 15 -10.10 -11.93 -6.00
CA LEU A 15 -10.78 -10.64 -5.87
C LEU A 15 -11.04 -10.30 -4.40
N SER A 16 -11.47 -11.27 -3.59
CA SER A 16 -11.67 -11.07 -2.14
C SER A 16 -10.37 -10.66 -1.45
N SER A 17 -9.26 -11.34 -1.77
CA SER A 17 -7.93 -10.97 -1.24
C SER A 17 -7.50 -9.58 -1.69
N ALA A 18 -7.76 -9.20 -2.95
CA ALA A 18 -7.46 -7.87 -3.47
C ALA A 18 -8.21 -6.76 -2.72
N VAL A 19 -9.51 -6.96 -2.48
CA VAL A 19 -10.35 -6.02 -1.73
C VAL A 19 -9.84 -5.92 -0.29
N TYR A 20 -9.58 -7.05 0.37
CA TYR A 20 -9.05 -7.09 1.72
C TYR A 20 -7.74 -6.31 1.84
N GLN A 21 -6.78 -6.52 0.93
CA GLN A 21 -5.51 -5.79 0.92
C GLN A 21 -5.68 -4.29 0.74
N ARG A 22 -6.61 -3.87 -0.12
CA ARG A 22 -6.87 -2.46 -0.36
C ARG A 22 -7.44 -1.79 0.90
N LEU A 23 -8.38 -2.44 1.57
CA LEU A 23 -9.06 -1.90 2.74
C LEU A 23 -8.17 -1.90 4.00
N THR A 24 -7.32 -2.92 4.16
CA THR A 24 -6.41 -3.05 5.32
C THR A 24 -5.05 -2.40 5.10
N GLY A 25 -4.80 -1.88 3.89
CA GLY A 25 -3.55 -1.26 3.51
C GLY A 25 -3.30 0.05 4.28
N PRO A 26 -2.04 0.34 4.68
CA PRO A 26 -1.67 1.58 5.37
C PRO A 26 -1.74 2.82 4.48
N THR A 27 -2.02 2.65 3.18
CA THR A 27 -2.22 3.73 2.22
C THR A 27 -3.70 4.05 1.99
N TYR A 28 -4.63 3.29 2.58
CA TYR A 28 -6.06 3.54 2.44
C TYR A 28 -6.44 4.84 3.17
N PRO A 29 -7.08 5.81 2.50
CA PRO A 29 -7.39 7.10 3.08
C PRO A 29 -8.32 6.98 4.29
N ILE A 30 -8.14 7.87 5.26
CA ILE A 30 -9.09 8.03 6.37
C ILE A 30 -10.19 8.96 5.89
N SER A 31 -11.39 8.42 5.72
CA SER A 31 -12.55 9.17 5.28
C SER A 31 -13.67 9.01 6.28
N GLY A 32 -14.47 10.05 6.42
CA GLY A 32 -15.60 10.04 7.33
C GLY A 32 -16.46 11.27 7.16
N LYS A 33 -17.43 11.37 8.05
CA LYS A 33 -18.28 12.54 8.20
C LYS A 33 -18.27 12.96 9.67
N THR A 34 -18.31 14.25 9.91
CA THR A 34 -18.44 14.80 11.27
C THR A 34 -19.48 15.92 11.26
N LEU A 35 -20.12 16.15 12.40
CA LEU A 35 -21.05 17.25 12.60
C LEU A 35 -20.35 18.36 13.38
N VAL A 36 -20.33 19.56 12.82
CA VAL A 36 -19.80 20.77 13.46
C VAL A 36 -20.84 21.88 13.29
N ASN A 37 -21.40 22.40 14.38
CA ASN A 37 -22.49 23.38 14.37
C ASN A 37 -23.61 23.01 13.38
N ASP A 38 -24.17 21.80 13.54
CA ASP A 38 -25.23 21.22 12.70
C ASP A 38 -24.90 21.10 11.19
N SER A 39 -23.64 21.37 10.81
CA SER A 39 -23.14 21.20 9.45
C SER A 39 -22.43 19.86 9.32
N GLU A 40 -22.91 19.00 8.42
CA GLU A 40 -22.28 17.71 8.12
C GLU A 40 -21.07 17.94 7.18
N ILE A 41 -19.88 17.68 7.68
CA ILE A 41 -18.62 17.87 6.95
C ILE A 41 -18.05 16.51 6.61
N ALA A 42 -18.04 16.20 5.31
CA ALA A 42 -17.35 15.03 4.78
C ALA A 42 -15.86 15.34 4.58
N TYR A 43 -14.99 14.40 4.94
CA TYR A 43 -13.55 14.58 4.81
C TYR A 43 -12.86 13.32 4.26
N LYS A 44 -11.71 13.54 3.63
CA LYS A 44 -10.81 12.50 3.14
C LYS A 44 -9.36 12.92 3.38
N LEU A 45 -8.68 12.17 4.22
CA LEU A 45 -7.29 12.38 4.62
C LEU A 45 -6.43 11.29 3.98
N GLU A 46 -5.59 11.67 3.03
CA GLU A 46 -4.75 10.73 2.28
C GLU A 46 -3.58 10.21 3.11
N ARG A 47 -3.28 8.91 2.97
CA ARG A 47 -2.11 8.27 3.62
C ARG A 47 -0.97 8.00 2.65
N SER A 48 -1.14 8.36 1.38
CA SER A 48 -0.07 8.34 0.39
C SER A 48 -0.23 9.50 -0.59
N TYR A 49 0.88 10.14 -0.95
CA TYR A 49 0.89 11.24 -1.90
C TYR A 49 2.12 11.21 -2.81
N GLU A 50 2.02 11.82 -3.98
CA GLU A 50 3.14 11.91 -4.91
C GLU A 50 4.07 13.09 -4.57
N THR A 51 5.37 12.92 -4.73
CA THR A 51 6.40 13.91 -4.34
C THR A 51 6.51 15.10 -5.31
N ILE A 52 5.48 15.35 -6.13
CA ILE A 52 5.50 16.35 -7.21
C ILE A 52 5.25 17.77 -6.66
N LYS A 53 4.35 17.88 -5.69
CA LYS A 53 3.94 19.15 -5.07
C LYS A 53 3.56 18.93 -3.61
N ASP A 54 3.29 20.03 -2.93
CA ASP A 54 2.73 20.01 -1.58
C ASP A 54 1.38 19.28 -1.59
N TYR A 55 1.10 18.53 -0.52
CA TYR A 55 -0.16 17.85 -0.37
C TYR A 55 -1.20 18.83 0.15
N GLU A 56 -2.03 19.33 -0.75
CA GLU A 56 -3.16 20.21 -0.42
C GLU A 56 -4.33 19.40 0.15
N ILE A 57 -4.75 19.77 1.36
CA ILE A 57 -5.94 19.27 2.03
C ILE A 57 -7.02 20.33 1.83
N SER A 58 -8.07 19.96 1.10
CA SER A 58 -9.26 20.78 0.89
C SER A 58 -10.46 20.11 1.55
N ILE A 59 -11.15 20.85 2.41
CA ILE A 59 -12.34 20.38 3.12
C ILE A 59 -13.45 21.36 2.81
N LYS A 60 -14.51 20.86 2.18
CA LYS A 60 -15.70 21.65 1.90
C LYS A 60 -16.44 21.92 3.22
N VAL A 61 -16.60 23.20 3.53
CA VAL A 61 -17.21 23.72 4.75
C VAL A 61 -17.96 25.00 4.37
N ASP A 62 -19.28 24.87 4.17
CA ASP A 62 -20.14 25.98 3.73
C ASP A 62 -20.35 27.03 4.83
N ASN A 63 -20.25 26.64 6.10
CA ASN A 63 -20.38 27.55 7.24
C ASN A 63 -19.08 28.33 7.48
N GLU A 64 -19.14 29.66 7.31
CA GLU A 64 -18.00 30.56 7.44
C GLU A 64 -17.45 30.67 8.87
N GLU A 65 -18.25 30.37 9.90
CA GLU A 65 -17.84 30.40 11.31
C GLU A 65 -16.92 29.24 11.70
N ILE A 66 -16.80 28.22 10.85
CA ILE A 66 -16.00 27.03 11.13
C ILE A 66 -14.58 27.27 10.65
N ALA A 67 -13.63 27.52 11.55
CA ALA A 67 -12.22 27.60 11.20
C ALA A 67 -11.55 26.21 11.26
N GLY A 68 -10.31 26.11 10.79
CA GLY A 68 -9.53 24.88 10.90
C GLY A 68 -8.04 25.13 11.03
N ARG A 69 -7.33 24.15 11.59
CA ARG A 69 -5.86 24.14 11.68
C ARG A 69 -5.30 22.78 11.30
N LEU A 70 -4.17 22.82 10.60
CA LEU A 70 -3.38 21.65 10.24
C LEU A 70 -2.18 21.60 11.19
N ILE A 71 -2.01 20.45 11.85
CA ILE A 71 -0.92 20.21 12.78
C ILE A 71 -0.08 19.09 12.19
N TYR A 72 1.23 19.27 12.02
CA TYR A 72 2.07 18.23 11.43
C TYR A 72 3.51 18.24 11.91
N LYS A 73 4.20 17.10 11.71
CA LYS A 73 5.65 16.96 11.88
C LYS A 73 6.20 15.82 11.03
N ARG A 74 7.53 15.70 10.94
CA ARG A 74 8.17 14.54 10.32
C ARG A 74 7.98 13.29 11.21
N HIS A 75 7.67 12.15 10.58
CA HIS A 75 7.40 10.90 11.30
C HIS A 75 8.65 10.38 12.02
N LYS A 76 8.49 9.88 13.26
CA LYS A 76 9.59 9.37 14.11
C LYS A 76 10.76 10.35 14.28
N THR A 77 10.44 11.63 14.45
CA THR A 77 11.40 12.67 14.82
C THR A 77 10.96 13.37 16.11
N ASP A 78 11.94 14.00 16.77
CA ASP A 78 11.74 14.89 17.92
C ASP A 78 11.38 16.33 17.50
N ASP A 79 11.05 16.53 16.22
CA ASP A 79 10.62 17.83 15.73
C ASP A 79 9.38 18.34 16.50
N PRO A 80 9.31 19.64 16.80
CA PRO A 80 8.10 20.23 17.33
C PRO A 80 6.97 20.17 16.29
N TRP A 81 5.74 20.05 16.77
CA TRP A 81 4.57 20.12 15.91
C TRP A 81 4.42 21.52 15.32
N THR A 82 4.37 21.58 13.99
CA THR A 82 4.04 22.81 13.26
C THR A 82 2.53 22.94 13.16
N ILE A 83 2.00 24.13 13.46
CA ILE A 83 0.57 24.42 13.39
C ILE A 83 0.38 25.53 12.36
N ILE A 84 -0.42 25.28 11.33
CA ILE A 84 -0.80 26.28 10.34
C ILE A 84 -2.34 26.41 10.28
N PRO A 85 -2.88 27.63 10.16
CA PRO A 85 -4.31 27.81 9.95
C PRO A 85 -4.69 27.35 8.54
N PHE A 86 -5.90 26.82 8.38
CA PHE A 86 -6.51 26.69 7.07
C PHE A 86 -6.94 28.06 6.55
N VAL A 87 -6.78 28.27 5.25
CA VAL A 87 -7.22 29.47 4.55
C VAL A 87 -8.55 29.17 3.86
N ARG A 88 -9.53 30.07 4.03
CA ARG A 88 -10.80 30.00 3.31
C ARG A 88 -10.58 30.28 1.83
N ARG A 89 -11.08 29.40 0.97
CA ARG A 89 -11.23 29.62 -0.47
C ARG A 89 -12.64 29.20 -0.84
N GLU A 90 -13.50 30.18 -1.09
CA GLU A 90 -14.92 29.94 -1.38
C GLU A 90 -15.59 29.10 -0.27
N ASP A 91 -16.20 27.97 -0.63
CA ASP A 91 -16.88 27.03 0.27
C ASP A 91 -15.92 26.04 0.94
N SER A 92 -14.61 26.26 0.88
CA SER A 92 -13.61 25.28 1.30
C SER A 92 -12.54 25.86 2.22
N LEU A 93 -12.13 25.08 3.21
CA LEU A 93 -10.92 25.28 3.98
C LEU A 93 -9.76 24.57 3.30
N VAL A 94 -8.68 25.31 3.03
CA VAL A 94 -7.47 24.76 2.39
C VAL A 94 -6.22 24.97 3.24
N ALA A 95 -5.43 23.91 3.43
CA ALA A 95 -4.08 23.94 4.00
C ALA A 95 -3.21 22.90 3.28
N SER A 96 -1.88 23.05 3.35
CA SER A 96 -0.97 22.12 2.65
C SER A 96 0.11 21.57 3.56
N LEU A 97 0.43 20.28 3.39
CA LEU A 97 1.66 19.70 3.92
C LEU A 97 2.80 19.92 2.93
N PRO A 98 3.98 20.35 3.38
CA PRO A 98 5.13 20.54 2.51
C PRO A 98 5.53 19.22 1.85
N LYS A 99 5.85 19.28 0.56
CA LYS A 99 6.36 18.14 -0.20
C LYS A 99 7.51 17.47 0.54
N GLN A 100 7.56 16.14 0.49
CA GLN A 100 8.67 15.36 1.03
C GLN A 100 9.43 14.65 -0.09
N PRO A 101 10.70 14.28 0.14
CA PRO A 101 11.39 13.33 -0.72
C PRO A 101 10.68 11.96 -0.75
N PRO A 102 10.92 11.12 -1.79
CA PRO A 102 10.46 9.74 -1.84
C PRO A 102 10.79 8.96 -0.56
N ALA A 103 9.87 8.12 -0.12
CA ALA A 103 9.92 7.37 1.14
C ALA A 103 9.82 8.22 2.43
N GLY A 104 9.75 9.54 2.31
CA GLY A 104 9.44 10.45 3.43
C GLY A 104 8.06 10.18 4.01
N LYS A 105 7.94 10.30 5.34
CA LYS A 105 6.68 10.16 6.07
C LYS A 105 6.44 11.37 6.95
N MET A 106 5.21 11.85 6.97
CA MET A 106 4.76 12.89 7.89
C MET A 106 3.60 12.39 8.72
N GLU A 107 3.51 12.91 9.93
CA GLU A 107 2.35 12.79 10.79
C GLU A 107 1.57 14.09 10.73
N TYR A 108 0.25 14.02 10.56
CA TYR A 108 -0.59 15.22 10.59
C TYR A 108 -1.95 14.97 11.23
N LYS A 109 -2.55 16.05 11.74
CA LYS A 109 -3.90 16.11 12.29
C LYS A 109 -4.62 17.31 11.70
N VAL A 110 -5.90 17.13 11.41
CA VAL A 110 -6.78 18.23 11.01
C VAL A 110 -7.78 18.46 12.12
N ILE A 111 -7.82 19.68 12.62
CA ILE A 111 -8.76 20.10 13.66
C ILE A 111 -9.65 21.18 13.06
N LEU A 112 -10.95 20.98 13.15
CA LEU A 112 -11.95 22.01 12.89
C LEU A 112 -12.38 22.62 14.21
N SER A 113 -12.64 23.92 14.20
CA SER A 113 -13.03 24.67 15.39
C SER A 113 -14.20 25.59 15.08
N SER A 114 -15.20 25.62 15.94
CA SER A 114 -16.26 26.63 15.87
C SER A 114 -16.79 26.97 17.26
N GLN A 115 -17.01 28.26 17.51
CA GLN A 115 -17.56 28.80 18.76
C GLN A 115 -16.87 28.24 20.04
N GLY A 116 -15.56 27.99 19.98
CA GLY A 116 -14.77 27.46 21.10
C GLY A 116 -14.72 25.92 21.22
N ASN A 117 -15.50 25.19 20.42
CA ASN A 117 -15.44 23.73 20.34
C ASN A 117 -14.46 23.29 19.26
N GLU A 118 -13.61 22.29 19.55
CA GLU A 118 -12.68 21.70 18.60
C GLU A 118 -13.02 20.23 18.31
N ILE A 119 -12.94 19.83 17.04
CA ILE A 119 -13.17 18.46 16.59
C ILE A 119 -11.99 18.03 15.71
N SER A 120 -11.35 16.93 16.10
CA SER A 120 -10.29 16.28 15.31
C SER A 120 -10.89 15.36 14.26
N LEU A 121 -10.59 15.59 12.98
CA LEU A 121 -11.03 14.72 11.88
C LEU A 121 -10.25 13.40 11.83
N SER A 122 -9.06 13.37 12.42
CA SER A 122 -8.22 12.17 12.49
C SER A 122 -8.47 11.35 13.78
N GLY A 123 -9.31 11.84 14.69
CA GLY A 123 -9.46 11.27 16.03
C GLY A 123 -8.23 11.52 16.91
N GLU A 124 -7.93 10.57 17.80
CA GLU A 124 -6.82 10.66 18.76
C GLU A 124 -5.44 10.55 18.08
N ASN A 125 -5.32 9.62 17.14
CA ASN A 125 -4.06 9.29 16.48
C ASN A 125 -3.80 10.19 15.26
N PRO A 126 -2.56 10.63 15.02
CA PRO A 126 -2.22 11.36 13.81
C PRO A 126 -2.32 10.46 12.58
N VAL A 127 -2.67 11.06 11.45
CA VAL A 127 -2.60 10.42 10.14
C VAL A 127 -1.14 10.36 9.71
N VAL A 128 -0.68 9.17 9.35
CA VAL A 128 0.66 9.00 8.75
C VAL A 128 0.52 8.96 7.23
N ILE A 129 1.12 9.94 6.56
CA ILE A 129 1.19 10.03 5.10
C ILE A 129 2.59 9.68 4.61
N ARG A 130 2.66 8.81 3.59
CA ARG A 130 3.92 8.41 2.93
C ARG A 130 4.00 9.01 1.52
N PHE A 131 5.12 9.67 1.24
CA PHE A 131 5.38 10.25 -0.06
C PHE A 131 6.11 9.26 -0.98
N LYS A 132 5.68 9.20 -2.24
CA LYS A 132 6.26 8.34 -3.29
C LYS A 132 6.54 9.13 -4.56
N GLY A 133 7.59 8.77 -5.28
CA GLY A 133 7.81 9.27 -6.63
C GLY A 133 6.72 8.81 -7.60
N PRO A 134 6.49 9.56 -8.69
CA PRO A 134 5.56 9.14 -9.74
C PRO A 134 6.10 7.88 -10.43
N VAL A 135 5.23 6.87 -10.59
CA VAL A 135 5.57 5.63 -11.28
C VAL A 135 4.91 5.64 -12.66
N PRO A 136 5.67 5.46 -13.76
CA PRO A 136 5.10 5.42 -15.10
C PRO A 136 3.99 4.37 -15.23
N ALA A 137 2.85 4.76 -15.80
CA ALA A 137 1.69 3.88 -15.96
C ALA A 137 2.02 2.62 -16.80
N VAL A 138 2.91 2.76 -17.79
CA VAL A 138 3.45 1.66 -18.61
C VAL A 138 4.16 0.58 -17.78
N ILE A 139 4.63 0.90 -16.58
CA ILE A 139 5.28 -0.07 -15.67
C ILE A 139 4.28 -0.52 -14.59
N LEU A 140 3.55 0.43 -13.99
CA LEU A 140 2.63 0.15 -12.90
C LEU A 140 1.45 -0.73 -13.32
N ILE A 141 0.83 -0.46 -14.47
CA ILE A 141 -0.34 -1.21 -14.94
C ILE A 141 0.04 -2.67 -15.24
N PRO A 142 1.10 -2.97 -16.03
CA PRO A 142 1.51 -4.35 -16.25
C PRO A 142 1.94 -5.06 -14.96
N HIS A 143 2.63 -4.37 -14.04
CA HIS A 143 3.00 -4.95 -12.75
C HIS A 143 1.77 -5.44 -11.98
N ILE A 144 0.78 -4.57 -11.78
CA ILE A 144 -0.46 -4.90 -11.05
C ILE A 144 -1.18 -6.08 -11.71
N LEU A 145 -1.34 -6.02 -13.04
CA LEU A 145 -2.03 -7.07 -13.79
C LEU A 145 -1.33 -8.43 -13.67
N ILE A 146 -0.01 -8.46 -13.82
CA ILE A 146 0.79 -9.69 -13.71
C ILE A 146 0.74 -10.25 -12.29
N MET A 147 0.77 -9.40 -11.26
CA MET A 147 0.66 -9.85 -9.87
C MET A 147 -0.73 -10.45 -9.57
N PHE A 148 -1.81 -9.87 -10.09
CA PHE A 148 -3.15 -10.49 -10.00
C PHE A 148 -3.23 -11.83 -10.72
N LEU A 149 -2.63 -11.94 -11.90
CA LEU A 149 -2.53 -13.22 -12.60
C LEU A 149 -1.71 -14.24 -11.79
N ALA A 150 -0.62 -13.84 -11.15
CA ALA A 150 0.18 -14.73 -10.31
C ALA A 150 -0.64 -15.33 -9.16
N ILE A 151 -1.44 -14.52 -8.46
CA ILE A 151 -2.32 -14.99 -7.38
C ILE A 151 -3.44 -15.88 -7.93
N LEU A 152 -4.02 -15.52 -9.07
CA LEU A 152 -5.09 -16.29 -9.70
C LEU A 152 -4.60 -17.69 -10.11
N PHE A 153 -3.45 -17.77 -10.79
CA PHE A 153 -2.84 -19.03 -11.20
C PHE A 153 -2.34 -19.83 -10.00
N SER A 154 -1.82 -19.18 -8.97
CA SER A 154 -1.47 -19.80 -7.68
C SER A 154 -2.68 -20.49 -7.05
N THR A 155 -3.79 -19.77 -6.91
CA THR A 155 -5.03 -20.31 -6.32
C THR A 155 -5.55 -21.47 -7.16
N ARG A 156 -5.50 -21.34 -8.50
CA ARG A 156 -5.90 -22.39 -9.42
C ARG A 156 -5.01 -23.64 -9.30
N ALA A 157 -3.71 -23.46 -9.06
CA ALA A 157 -2.77 -24.56 -8.80
C ALA A 157 -3.06 -25.25 -7.47
N GLY A 158 -3.37 -24.49 -6.41
CA GLY A 158 -3.81 -25.04 -5.12
C GLY A 158 -5.07 -25.89 -5.24
N ILE A 159 -6.10 -25.37 -5.92
CA ILE A 159 -7.33 -26.14 -6.19
C ILE A 159 -7.04 -27.39 -7.04
N ALA A 160 -6.15 -27.29 -8.03
CA ALA A 160 -5.72 -28.45 -8.83
C ALA A 160 -5.00 -29.51 -7.96
N ALA A 161 -4.21 -29.09 -6.97
CA ALA A 161 -3.52 -30.01 -6.08
C ALA A 161 -4.48 -30.82 -5.20
N LEU A 162 -5.70 -30.32 -4.94
CA LEU A 162 -6.75 -31.02 -4.20
C LEU A 162 -7.54 -32.02 -5.04
N ASP A 163 -7.59 -31.85 -6.37
CA ASP A 163 -8.30 -32.76 -7.27
C ASP A 163 -7.37 -33.85 -7.82
N PRO A 164 -7.59 -35.15 -7.47
CA PRO A 164 -6.75 -36.24 -7.92
C PRO A 164 -6.74 -36.45 -9.44
N LYS A 165 -7.74 -35.94 -10.16
CA LYS A 165 -7.87 -36.08 -11.61
C LYS A 165 -7.21 -34.94 -12.38
N SER A 166 -6.69 -33.93 -11.68
CA SER A 166 -6.09 -32.76 -12.31
C SER A 166 -4.57 -32.76 -12.21
N ASN A 167 -3.94 -32.08 -13.17
CA ASN A 167 -2.50 -31.88 -13.20
C ASN A 167 -2.18 -30.41 -12.86
N PRO A 168 -1.60 -30.12 -11.69
CA PRO A 168 -1.30 -28.74 -11.29
C PRO A 168 -0.10 -28.14 -12.03
N ARG A 169 0.74 -28.95 -12.69
CA ARG A 169 2.08 -28.55 -13.13
C ARG A 169 2.10 -27.33 -14.04
N ILE A 170 1.16 -27.24 -14.98
CA ILE A 170 1.08 -26.09 -15.89
C ILE A 170 0.85 -24.79 -15.11
N PHE A 171 -0.01 -24.81 -14.08
CA PHE A 171 -0.29 -23.65 -13.24
C PHE A 171 0.89 -23.29 -12.35
N VAL A 172 1.69 -24.28 -11.91
CA VAL A 172 2.94 -24.02 -11.17
C VAL A 172 3.90 -23.22 -12.03
N LEU A 173 4.14 -23.64 -13.28
CA LEU A 173 5.05 -22.95 -14.19
C LEU A 173 4.57 -21.52 -14.52
N TRP A 174 3.27 -21.35 -14.80
CA TRP A 174 2.68 -20.03 -14.99
C TRP A 174 2.85 -19.14 -13.76
N THR A 175 2.54 -19.64 -12.56
CA THR A 175 2.67 -18.87 -11.33
C THR A 175 4.11 -18.44 -11.09
N THR A 176 5.07 -19.35 -11.22
CA THR A 176 6.49 -19.04 -11.06
C THR A 176 6.95 -18.01 -12.09
N GLY A 177 6.59 -18.17 -13.36
CA GLY A 177 6.94 -17.21 -14.40
C GLY A 177 6.36 -15.81 -14.15
N LEU A 178 5.08 -15.74 -13.73
CA LEU A 178 4.42 -14.48 -13.39
C LEU A 178 5.04 -13.83 -12.14
N LEU A 179 5.46 -14.60 -11.13
CA LEU A 179 6.18 -14.06 -9.96
C LEU A 179 7.56 -13.52 -10.32
N ILE A 180 8.27 -14.13 -11.27
CA ILE A 180 9.55 -13.60 -11.76
C ILE A 180 9.32 -12.26 -12.47
N VAL A 181 8.41 -12.23 -13.45
CA VAL A 181 8.18 -11.02 -14.25
C VAL A 181 7.53 -9.91 -13.42
N GLY A 182 6.43 -10.21 -12.74
CA GLY A 182 5.68 -9.24 -11.94
C GLY A 182 6.39 -8.85 -10.65
N GLY A 183 6.89 -9.85 -9.93
CA GLY A 183 7.51 -9.66 -8.62
C GLY A 183 8.96 -9.22 -8.71
N LEU A 184 9.84 -10.01 -9.34
CA LEU A 184 11.29 -9.81 -9.29
C LEU A 184 11.86 -8.89 -10.38
N ILE A 185 11.08 -8.58 -11.42
CA ILE A 185 11.50 -7.64 -12.47
C ILE A 185 10.70 -6.33 -12.34
N LEU A 186 9.38 -6.38 -12.52
CA LEU A 186 8.55 -5.19 -12.49
C LEU A 186 8.40 -4.59 -11.09
N GLY A 187 8.37 -5.41 -10.04
CA GLY A 187 8.31 -4.94 -8.65
C GLY A 187 9.46 -4.00 -8.28
N PRO A 188 10.73 -4.43 -8.44
CA PRO A 188 11.90 -3.59 -8.30
C PRO A 188 11.88 -2.30 -9.12
N LEU A 189 11.38 -2.37 -10.36
CA LEU A 189 11.25 -1.16 -11.19
C LEU A 189 10.26 -0.18 -10.57
N VAL A 190 9.06 -0.64 -10.17
CA VAL A 190 8.08 0.19 -9.46
C VAL A 190 8.69 0.79 -8.20
N GLN A 191 9.45 0.01 -7.43
CA GLN A 191 10.12 0.47 -6.22
C GLN A 191 11.19 1.53 -6.48
N LYS A 192 11.97 1.37 -7.55
CA LYS A 192 12.97 2.36 -7.96
C LYS A 192 12.33 3.69 -8.32
N PHE A 193 11.22 3.69 -9.05
CA PHE A 193 10.50 4.93 -9.37
C PHE A 193 9.83 5.54 -8.12
N ALA A 194 9.25 4.71 -7.25
CA ALA A 194 8.52 5.18 -6.09
C ALA A 194 9.43 5.66 -4.94
N PHE A 195 10.59 5.03 -4.72
CA PHE A 195 11.42 5.21 -3.53
C PHE A 195 12.93 5.29 -3.81
N GLY A 196 13.36 5.21 -5.07
CA GLY A 196 14.77 5.34 -5.47
C GLY A 196 15.63 4.08 -5.32
N GLN A 197 15.07 2.97 -4.81
CA GLN A 197 15.80 1.71 -4.61
C GLN A 197 15.13 0.56 -5.37
N LEU A 198 15.93 -0.32 -5.97
CA LEU A 198 15.43 -1.49 -6.72
C LEU A 198 15.00 -2.64 -5.80
N TRP A 199 15.73 -2.85 -4.70
CA TRP A 199 15.45 -3.96 -3.79
C TRP A 199 15.90 -3.59 -2.38
N THR A 200 15.01 -3.82 -1.42
CA THR A 200 15.21 -3.57 0.01
C THR A 200 14.95 -4.80 0.86
N GLY A 201 14.76 -5.96 0.24
CA GLY A 201 14.70 -7.24 0.94
C GLY A 201 16.09 -7.82 1.22
N PHE A 202 16.09 -9.00 1.81
CA PHE A 202 17.29 -9.79 2.04
C PHE A 202 18.01 -10.08 0.71
N PRO A 203 19.34 -10.04 0.65
CA PRO A 203 20.27 -9.81 1.77
C PRO A 203 20.63 -8.34 2.05
N ILE A 204 20.07 -7.39 1.29
CA ILE A 204 20.48 -5.98 1.33
C ILE A 204 19.88 -5.26 2.54
N SER A 205 18.61 -5.51 2.82
CA SER A 205 17.88 -4.89 3.93
C SER A 205 16.76 -5.83 4.41
N THR A 206 15.87 -5.35 5.28
CA THR A 206 14.83 -6.13 5.96
C THR A 206 13.42 -5.71 5.58
N ASP A 207 13.23 -5.06 4.42
CA ASP A 207 11.91 -4.63 3.95
C ASP A 207 10.94 -5.81 3.86
N LEU A 208 9.79 -5.63 4.50
CA LEU A 208 8.80 -6.69 4.63
C LEU A 208 8.18 -7.06 3.29
N THR A 209 8.01 -6.10 2.38
CA THR A 209 7.35 -6.30 1.08
C THR A 209 8.21 -7.17 0.17
N ASP A 210 9.50 -6.85 0.09
CA ASP A 210 10.47 -7.61 -0.71
C ASP A 210 10.71 -9.01 -0.13
N ASN A 211 10.84 -9.12 1.20
CA ASN A 211 11.04 -10.39 1.88
C ASN A 211 9.84 -11.34 1.73
N LYS A 212 8.62 -10.80 1.82
CA LYS A 212 7.38 -11.54 1.54
C LYS A 212 7.40 -12.16 0.15
N LEU A 213 7.74 -11.37 -0.85
CA LEU A 213 7.84 -11.84 -2.22
C LEU A 213 8.92 -12.92 -2.36
N LEU A 214 10.09 -12.72 -1.77
CA LEU A 214 11.19 -13.69 -1.80
C LEU A 214 10.79 -15.03 -1.18
N ILE A 215 10.18 -15.01 0.01
CA ILE A 215 9.68 -16.23 0.69
C ILE A 215 8.67 -16.95 -0.18
N ALA A 216 7.70 -16.23 -0.75
CA ALA A 216 6.71 -16.83 -1.61
C ALA A 216 7.35 -17.44 -2.88
N PHE A 217 8.29 -16.72 -3.49
CA PHE A 217 9.03 -17.19 -4.67
C PHE A 217 9.83 -18.47 -4.38
N ILE A 218 10.54 -18.54 -3.25
CA ILE A 218 11.25 -19.74 -2.81
C ILE A 218 10.28 -20.92 -2.68
N GLY A 219 9.11 -20.72 -2.05
CA GLY A 219 8.07 -21.75 -1.96
C GLY A 219 7.64 -22.28 -3.33
N TRP A 220 7.50 -21.40 -4.32
CA TRP A 220 7.19 -21.79 -5.71
C TRP A 220 8.33 -22.52 -6.40
N ILE A 221 9.59 -22.13 -6.18
CA ILE A 221 10.75 -22.85 -6.68
C ILE A 221 10.81 -24.27 -6.12
N VAL A 222 10.54 -24.45 -4.82
CA VAL A 222 10.46 -25.78 -4.19
C VAL A 222 9.35 -26.62 -4.84
N ALA A 223 8.19 -26.03 -5.12
CA ALA A 223 7.10 -26.73 -5.82
C ALA A 223 7.48 -27.14 -7.25
N VAL A 224 8.22 -26.29 -7.99
CA VAL A 224 8.76 -26.63 -9.32
C VAL A 224 9.77 -27.79 -9.24
N ILE A 225 10.70 -27.74 -8.28
CA ILE A 225 11.73 -28.78 -8.10
C ILE A 225 11.10 -30.11 -7.70
N ALA A 226 10.15 -30.10 -6.77
CA ALA A 226 9.43 -31.30 -6.35
C ALA A 226 8.61 -31.94 -7.49
N GLY A 227 8.16 -31.11 -8.46
CA GLY A 227 7.45 -31.54 -9.67
C GLY A 227 8.35 -31.97 -10.83
N ARG A 228 9.68 -32.01 -10.65
CA ARG A 228 10.62 -32.52 -11.66
C ARG A 228 10.32 -33.99 -12.00
N GLY A 229 10.61 -34.37 -13.24
CA GLY A 229 10.37 -35.73 -13.74
C GLY A 229 8.88 -36.08 -13.94
N GLY A 230 7.99 -35.10 -14.07
CA GLY A 230 6.56 -35.38 -14.35
C GLY A 230 5.67 -35.55 -13.14
N LYS A 231 6.24 -35.52 -11.93
CA LYS A 231 5.48 -35.71 -10.69
C LYS A 231 4.53 -34.52 -10.45
N PRO A 232 3.28 -34.75 -10.03
CA PRO A 232 2.34 -33.65 -9.78
C PRO A 232 2.66 -32.85 -8.50
N ALA A 233 3.52 -33.37 -7.62
CA ALA A 233 4.03 -32.69 -6.41
C ALA A 233 2.95 -31.99 -5.56
N ARG A 234 1.75 -32.58 -5.48
CA ARG A 234 0.53 -31.92 -4.98
C ARG A 234 0.67 -31.26 -3.61
N ARG A 235 1.31 -31.95 -2.65
CA ARG A 235 1.52 -31.41 -1.29
C ARG A 235 2.34 -30.11 -1.32
N TRP A 236 3.39 -30.06 -2.14
CA TRP A 236 4.24 -28.87 -2.31
C TRP A 236 3.51 -27.74 -3.03
N VAL A 237 2.72 -28.06 -4.06
CA VAL A 237 1.90 -27.07 -4.78
C VAL A 237 0.85 -26.45 -3.85
N LEU A 238 0.15 -27.27 -3.07
CA LEU A 238 -0.85 -26.79 -2.12
C LEU A 238 -0.19 -25.90 -1.05
N GLY A 239 0.95 -26.34 -0.49
CA GLY A 239 1.72 -25.55 0.47
C GLY A 239 2.18 -24.20 -0.11
N ALA A 240 2.71 -24.18 -1.34
CA ALA A 240 3.14 -22.94 -2.00
C ALA A 240 1.97 -22.00 -2.32
N SER A 241 0.81 -22.54 -2.69
CA SER A 241 -0.40 -21.76 -2.96
C SER A 241 -0.93 -21.10 -1.69
N ILE A 242 -1.00 -21.85 -0.57
CA ILE A 242 -1.39 -21.32 0.74
C ILE A 242 -0.36 -20.29 1.21
N LEU A 243 0.94 -20.56 1.06
CA LEU A 243 2.00 -19.63 1.43
C LEU A 243 1.86 -18.30 0.69
N LEU A 244 1.65 -18.33 -0.64
CA LEU A 244 1.45 -17.11 -1.42
C LEU A 244 0.20 -16.36 -0.93
N LEU A 245 -0.91 -17.07 -0.69
CA LEU A 245 -2.14 -16.45 -0.19
C LEU A 245 -1.91 -15.77 1.17
N VAL A 246 -1.26 -16.44 2.12
CA VAL A 246 -0.92 -15.89 3.44
C VAL A 246 -0.04 -14.66 3.30
N VAL A 247 1.00 -14.73 2.47
CA VAL A 247 1.90 -13.59 2.20
C VAL A 247 1.12 -12.37 1.72
N TYR A 248 0.14 -12.59 0.83
CA TYR A 248 -0.72 -11.54 0.30
C TYR A 248 -1.80 -11.06 1.27
N LEU A 249 -2.19 -11.85 2.27
CA LEU A 249 -3.09 -11.40 3.32
C LEU A 249 -2.40 -10.47 4.32
N ILE A 250 -1.07 -10.49 4.44
CA ILE A 250 -0.36 -9.53 5.28
C ILE A 250 -0.30 -8.18 4.54
N PRO A 251 -0.93 -7.09 5.05
CA PRO A 251 -1.08 -5.85 4.31
C PRO A 251 0.26 -5.32 3.76
N HIS A 252 0.22 -4.87 2.50
CA HIS A 252 1.38 -4.27 1.83
C HIS A 252 1.82 -3.01 2.57
N SER A 253 3.13 -2.71 2.59
CA SER A 253 3.66 -1.46 3.15
C SER A 253 3.51 -1.24 4.67
N LEU A 254 3.12 -2.23 5.48
CA LEU A 254 3.16 -2.08 6.96
C LEU A 254 4.57 -1.76 7.47
N LEU A 255 5.59 -2.32 6.81
CA LEU A 255 7.02 -2.08 7.06
C LEU A 255 7.76 -1.98 5.72
N GLY A 256 7.26 -1.11 4.85
CA GLY A 256 7.92 -0.77 3.57
C GLY A 256 9.01 0.30 3.74
N SER A 257 9.82 0.52 2.71
CA SER A 257 10.98 1.43 2.72
C SER A 257 10.67 2.80 3.35
N GLU A 258 11.35 3.16 4.41
CA GLU A 258 11.11 4.39 5.17
C GLU A 258 12.35 5.27 5.09
N LEU A 259 12.18 6.55 4.77
CA LEU A 259 13.27 7.50 4.84
C LEU A 259 13.64 7.72 6.32
N ASP A 260 14.91 7.50 6.63
CA ASP A 260 15.46 7.80 7.93
C ASP A 260 15.85 9.29 7.99
N TYR A 261 14.97 10.10 8.58
CA TYR A 261 15.18 11.54 8.72
C TYR A 261 16.40 11.89 9.59
N SER A 262 16.94 10.97 10.40
CA SER A 262 18.18 11.22 11.16
C SER A 262 19.43 11.27 10.27
N LYS A 263 19.36 10.64 9.09
CA LYS A 263 20.46 10.57 8.11
C LYS A 263 20.41 11.69 7.07
N THR A 264 19.30 12.41 6.99
CA THR A 264 19.14 13.61 6.17
C THR A 264 19.18 14.81 7.11
N ASN A 265 20.20 15.66 6.99
CA ASN A 265 20.48 16.78 7.92
C ASN A 265 19.23 17.49 8.49
N PRO A 266 19.30 17.97 9.75
CA PRO A 266 18.23 18.77 10.35
C PRO A 266 17.93 20.02 9.50
N PRO A 267 16.71 20.58 9.59
CA PRO A 267 16.35 21.78 8.87
C PRO A 267 17.40 22.86 9.14
N SER A 268 17.89 23.50 8.08
CA SER A 268 18.71 24.69 8.16
C SER A 268 17.98 25.71 9.02
N THR A 269 18.45 25.86 10.26
CA THR A 269 18.16 27.01 11.09
C THR A 269 18.59 28.26 10.32
N LEU A 270 17.58 29.08 9.98
CA LEU A 270 17.66 30.53 9.82
C LEU A 270 18.83 31.10 8.98
N GLN A 271 18.54 31.59 7.78
CA GLN A 271 19.14 32.86 7.37
C GLN A 271 18.08 33.96 7.55
N LYS A 272 18.53 34.99 8.29
CA LYS A 272 17.82 36.20 8.72
C LYS A 272 17.17 36.97 7.59
#